data_AF-A0A6B3FNX7-F1
#
_entry.id   AF-A0A6B3FNX7-F1
#
_cell.length_a   1.000
_cell.length_b   1.000
_cell.length_c   1.000
_cell.angle_alpha   90.00
_cell.angle_beta   90.00
_cell.angle_gamma   90.00
#
_symmetry.space_group_name_H-M   'P 1'
#
loop_
_entity.id
_entity.type
_entity.pdbx_description
1 polymer ?
#
loop_
_entity_poly.entity_id
_entity_poly.type
_entity_poly.pdbx_seq_one_letter_code
_entity_poly.pdbx_strand_id
1 'polypeptide(L)'
;PSPGTTLTVDAPPGVRLEELTTDAGTCAPGTPQCALGIVPPGADVKITARLTGVTTGIQRVNWSVTGAVIDPNPTDNATGTIVPVEDAPPPTPPPTTPPPTTEPPSPTPTPTTPAPTPPPTTTPPP
;
A
#
# COMPACT_ATOMS: atom_id res chain seq x y z
N PRO A 1 -15.57 23.02 31.11
CA PRO A 1 -14.50 22.03 30.92
C PRO A 1 -15.06 20.65 31.30
N SER A 2 -14.70 19.60 30.56
CA SER A 2 -15.14 18.22 30.86
C SER A 2 -14.00 17.44 31.52
N PRO A 3 -14.07 17.15 32.83
CA PRO A 3 -13.08 16.32 33.52
C PRO A 3 -13.38 14.84 33.33
N GLY A 4 -12.32 14.02 33.41
CA GLY A 4 -12.44 12.57 33.30
C GLY A 4 -12.96 12.10 31.93
N THR A 5 -12.71 12.90 30.89
CA THR A 5 -13.18 12.60 29.54
C THR A 5 -12.51 11.33 29.02
N THR A 6 -13.33 10.38 28.56
CA THR A 6 -12.89 9.10 28.00
C THR A 6 -13.54 8.90 26.63
N LEU A 7 -12.73 8.63 25.62
CA LEU A 7 -13.17 8.18 24.30
C LEU A 7 -13.15 6.65 24.25
N THR A 8 -14.20 6.05 23.69
CA THR A 8 -14.29 4.61 23.39
C THR A 8 -14.60 4.39 21.91
N VAL A 9 -13.91 3.42 21.31
CA VAL A 9 -14.05 3.01 19.92
C VAL A 9 -14.67 1.62 19.84
N ASP A 10 -15.72 1.47 19.05
CA ASP A 10 -16.35 0.17 18.79
C ASP A 10 -16.12 -0.21 17.32
N ALA A 11 -15.16 -1.11 17.11
CA ALA A 11 -14.80 -1.61 15.79
C ALA A 11 -15.63 -2.87 15.47
N PRO A 12 -16.34 -2.91 14.32
CA PRO A 12 -17.14 -4.06 13.94
C PRO A 12 -16.26 -5.27 13.56
N PRO A 13 -16.78 -6.51 13.54
CA PRO A 13 -15.96 -7.70 13.25
C PRO A 13 -15.16 -7.68 11.94
N GLY A 14 -15.62 -6.94 10.93
CA GLY A 14 -14.92 -6.80 9.65
C GLY A 14 -13.72 -5.82 9.67
N VAL A 15 -13.46 -5.14 10.79
CA VAL A 15 -12.30 -4.26 10.99
C VAL A 15 -11.66 -4.55 12.34
N ARG A 16 -10.35 -4.69 12.37
CA ARG A 16 -9.58 -4.81 13.61
C ARG A 16 -8.91 -3.49 13.95
N LEU A 17 -9.10 -3.03 15.18
CA LEU A 17 -8.35 -1.91 15.74
C LEU A 17 -6.96 -2.38 16.18
N GLU A 18 -5.92 -1.79 15.61
CA GLU A 18 -4.52 -2.11 15.94
C GLU A 18 -3.96 -1.15 16.98
N GLU A 19 -4.28 0.14 16.85
CA GLU A 19 -3.66 1.19 17.64
C GLU A 19 -4.58 2.42 17.73
N LEU A 20 -4.54 3.07 18.89
CA LEU A 20 -5.11 4.41 19.11
C LEU A 20 -4.00 5.33 19.62
N THR A 21 -3.94 6.53 19.04
CA THR A 21 -3.10 7.62 19.54
C THR A 21 -3.91 8.91 19.67
N THR A 22 -3.44 9.80 20.53
CA THR A 22 -4.09 11.08 20.80
C THR A 22 -3.04 12.17 21.02
N ASP A 23 -3.40 13.42 20.72
CA ASP A 23 -2.60 14.61 21.06
C ASP A 23 -2.85 15.14 22.48
N ALA A 24 -3.83 14.58 23.21
CA ALA A 24 -4.11 14.92 24.60
C ALA A 24 -4.50 13.69 25.44
N GLY A 25 -3.87 13.55 26.61
CA GLY A 25 -4.10 12.42 27.50
C GLY A 25 -3.34 11.17 27.05
N THR A 26 -3.96 9.99 27.20
CA THR A 26 -3.30 8.70 26.97
C THR A 26 -4.27 7.66 26.42
N CYS A 27 -3.82 6.87 25.43
CA CYS A 27 -4.52 5.66 24.98
C CYS A 27 -3.74 4.44 25.47
N ALA A 28 -4.41 3.52 26.17
CA ALA A 28 -3.73 2.32 26.66
C ALA A 28 -3.50 1.34 25.49
N PRO A 29 -2.28 0.77 25.33
CA PRO A 29 -2.00 -0.15 24.24
C PRO A 29 -2.94 -1.35 24.21
N GLY A 30 -3.45 -1.70 23.03
CA GLY A 30 -4.36 -2.83 22.85
C GLY A 30 -5.76 -2.62 23.43
N THR A 31 -6.10 -1.42 23.90
CA THR A 31 -7.46 -1.10 24.37
C THR A 31 -8.18 -0.21 23.37
N PRO A 32 -9.52 -0.31 23.27
CA PRO A 32 -10.32 0.57 22.41
C PRO A 32 -10.58 1.95 23.05
N GLN A 33 -9.77 2.38 24.02
CA GLN A 33 -10.06 3.54 24.85
C GLN A 33 -8.89 4.51 24.96
N CYS A 34 -9.23 5.80 25.06
CA CYS A 34 -8.31 6.88 25.38
C CYS A 34 -8.86 7.68 26.57
N ALA A 35 -8.06 7.80 27.62
CA ALA A 35 -8.31 8.72 28.72
C ALA A 35 -7.79 10.11 28.32
N LEU A 36 -8.70 11.00 27.93
CA LEU A 36 -8.37 12.35 27.44
C LEU A 36 -8.16 13.36 28.58
N GLY A 37 -8.66 13.05 29.77
CA GLY A 37 -8.50 13.90 30.95
C GLY A 37 -9.45 15.10 30.92
N ILE A 38 -8.89 16.31 30.92
CA ILE A 38 -9.68 17.56 30.90
C ILE A 38 -9.74 18.11 29.49
N VAL A 39 -10.95 18.31 28.97
CA VAL A 39 -11.19 19.00 27.70
C VAL A 39 -11.81 20.38 27.98
N PRO A 40 -11.11 21.49 27.70
CA PRO A 40 -11.66 22.83 27.87
C PRO A 40 -12.86 23.12 26.95
N PRO A 41 -13.74 24.08 27.30
CA PRO A 41 -14.80 24.52 26.38
C PRO A 41 -14.22 25.05 25.07
N GLY A 42 -14.76 24.58 23.94
CA GLY A 42 -14.34 25.00 22.60
C GLY A 42 -12.98 24.46 22.14
N ALA A 43 -12.37 23.55 22.91
CA ALA A 43 -11.16 22.85 22.50
C ALA A 43 -11.49 21.57 21.73
N ASP A 44 -10.58 21.18 20.84
CA ASP A 44 -10.61 19.93 20.10
C ASP A 44 -9.49 18.99 20.57
N VAL A 45 -9.75 17.70 20.53
CA VAL A 45 -8.75 16.64 20.76
C VAL A 45 -8.70 15.76 19.52
N LYS A 46 -7.50 15.52 18.98
CA LYS A 46 -7.32 14.66 17.81
C LYS A 46 -7.06 13.23 18.25
N ILE A 47 -7.81 12.31 17.65
CA ILE A 47 -7.62 10.86 17.79
C ILE A 47 -7.20 10.29 16.44
N THR A 48 -6.21 9.40 16.44
CA THR A 48 -5.82 8.61 15.27
C THR A 48 -5.99 7.14 15.57
N ALA A 49 -6.75 6.43 14.73
CA ALA A 49 -6.90 4.99 14.81
C ALA A 49 -6.21 4.30 13.63
N ARG A 50 -5.41 3.29 13.92
CA ARG A 50 -4.84 2.40 12.92
C ARG A 50 -5.67 1.13 12.86
N LEU A 51 -6.18 0.84 11.67
CA LEU A 51 -7.15 -0.23 11.45
C LEU A 51 -6.61 -1.22 10.41
N THR A 52 -6.96 -2.49 10.57
CA THR A 52 -6.77 -3.52 9.54
C THR A 52 -8.13 -4.04 9.09
N GLY A 53 -8.39 -4.04 7.78
CA GLY A 53 -9.58 -4.70 7.22
C GLY A 53 -9.50 -6.22 7.39
N VAL A 54 -10.59 -6.85 7.84
CA VAL A 54 -10.68 -8.30 8.10
C VAL A 54 -11.68 -8.98 7.18
N THR A 55 -12.82 -8.34 6.92
CA THR A 55 -13.88 -8.89 6.07
C THR A 55 -14.38 -7.82 5.11
N THR A 56 -14.45 -8.16 3.83
CA THR A 56 -14.90 -7.25 2.77
C THR A 56 -16.32 -6.74 3.02
N GLY A 57 -16.58 -5.52 2.57
CA GLY A 57 -17.86 -4.84 2.71
C GLY A 57 -17.77 -3.52 3.46
N ILE A 58 -18.93 -2.92 3.69
CA ILE A 58 -19.06 -1.62 4.37
C ILE A 58 -19.08 -1.84 5.87
N GLN A 59 -18.06 -1.32 6.56
CA GLN A 59 -17.90 -1.45 8.00
C GLN A 59 -18.12 -0.08 8.66
N ARG A 60 -18.87 -0.03 9.76
CA ARG A 60 -19.07 1.21 10.53
C ARG A 60 -18.35 1.13 11.86
N VAL A 61 -17.31 1.94 12.03
CA VAL A 61 -16.63 2.13 13.31
C VAL A 61 -17.39 3.18 14.10
N ASN A 62 -17.84 2.85 15.31
CA ASN A 62 -18.54 3.79 16.17
C ASN A 62 -17.57 4.42 17.18
N TRP A 63 -17.82 5.67 17.50
CA TRP A 63 -17.04 6.47 18.43
C TRP A 63 -17.99 7.00 19.48
N SER A 64 -17.56 6.98 20.74
CA SER A 64 -18.31 7.58 21.84
C SER A 64 -17.37 8.29 22.79
N VAL A 65 -17.87 9.38 23.38
CA VAL A 65 -17.19 10.14 24.42
C VAL A 65 -18.06 10.14 25.67
N THR A 66 -17.43 10.01 26.82
CA THR A 66 -18.09 10.14 28.13
C THR A 66 -17.23 11.03 29.00
N GLY A 67 -17.86 11.73 29.95
CA GLY A 67 -17.18 12.55 30.94
C GLY A 67 -17.83 12.38 32.32
N ALA A 68 -17.21 12.95 33.35
CA ALA A 68 -17.71 12.84 34.72
C ALA A 68 -18.92 13.74 35.02
N VAL A 69 -19.23 14.70 34.14
CA VAL A 69 -20.33 15.65 34.31
C VAL A 69 -21.52 15.18 33.48
N ILE A 70 -22.73 15.30 34.04
CA ILE A 70 -23.97 15.01 33.34
C ILE A 70 -24.08 15.95 32.13
N ASP A 71 -24.13 15.36 30.95
CA ASP A 71 -24.35 16.07 29.70
C ASP A 71 -25.86 16.31 29.47
N PRO A 72 -26.31 17.56 29.29
CA PRO A 72 -27.69 17.85 28.91
C PRO A 72 -28.10 17.31 27.53
N ASN A 73 -27.14 17.06 26.64
CA ASN A 73 -27.38 16.59 25.27
C ASN A 73 -26.58 15.32 24.94
N PRO A 74 -26.73 14.21 25.68
CA PRO A 74 -25.83 13.06 25.57
C PRO A 74 -25.84 12.37 24.19
N THR A 75 -26.82 12.67 23.34
CA THR A 75 -26.93 12.11 21.98
C THR A 75 -25.89 12.64 21.00
N ASP A 76 -25.25 13.78 21.28
CA ASP A 76 -24.17 14.31 20.42
C ASP A 76 -22.78 13.74 20.75
N ASN A 77 -22.66 12.99 21.84
CA ASN A 77 -21.41 12.36 22.28
C ASN A 77 -21.04 11.07 21.52
N ALA A 78 -21.77 10.72 20.45
CA ALA A 78 -21.52 9.53 19.66
C ALA A 78 -21.64 9.80 18.16
N THR A 79 -20.75 9.18 17.39
CA THR A 79 -20.79 9.24 15.91
C THR A 79 -20.23 7.95 15.30
N GLY A 80 -20.25 7.83 13.98
CA GLY A 80 -19.67 6.68 13.29
C GLY A 80 -18.98 7.05 11.99
N THR A 81 -17.92 6.32 11.67
CA THR A 81 -17.15 6.44 10.43
C THR A 81 -17.38 5.21 9.58
N ILE A 82 -17.67 5.42 8.29
CA ILE A 82 -17.81 4.34 7.32
C ILE A 82 -16.43 4.02 6.73
N VAL A 83 -16.05 2.75 6.80
CA VAL A 83 -14.79 2.19 6.30
C VAL A 83 -15.13 1.08 5.29
N PRO A 84 -15.02 1.33 3.98
CA PRO A 84 -15.09 0.28 2.99
C PRO A 84 -13.86 -0.64 3.10
N VAL A 85 -14.11 -1.95 3.17
CA VAL A 85 -13.05 -2.96 3.13
C VAL A 85 -13.17 -3.70 1.79
N GLU A 86 -12.11 -3.68 1.02
CA GLU A 86 -12.00 -4.32 -0.30
C GLU A 86 -10.96 -5.42 -0.26
N ASP A 87 -11.02 -6.33 -1.24
CA ASP A 87 -9.98 -7.34 -1.41
C ASP A 87 -8.65 -6.68 -1.75
N ALA A 88 -7.56 -7.26 -1.23
CA ALA A 88 -6.24 -6.84 -1.66
C ALA A 88 -6.07 -7.12 -3.16
N PRO A 89 -5.45 -6.21 -3.93
CA PRO A 89 -5.15 -6.48 -5.32
C PRO A 89 -4.28 -7.73 -5.44
N PRO A 90 -4.45 -8.53 -6.51
CA PRO A 90 -3.63 -9.71 -6.73
C PRO A 90 -2.14 -9.31 -6.79
N PRO A 91 -1.22 -10.20 -6.34
CA PRO A 91 0.20 -9.91 -6.39
C PRO A 91 0.66 -9.70 -7.83
N THR A 92 1.59 -8.76 -8.04
CA THR A 92 2.23 -8.56 -9.34
C THR A 92 3.00 -9.81 -9.76
N PRO A 93 2.83 -10.31 -10.99
CA PRO A 93 3.60 -11.45 -11.47
C PRO A 93 5.11 -11.12 -11.52
N PRO A 94 6.00 -12.12 -11.33
CA PRO A 94 7.43 -11.91 -11.44
C PRO A 94 7.82 -11.49 -12.87
N PRO A 95 8.93 -10.75 -13.06
CA PRO A 95 9.40 -10.37 -14.38
C PRO A 95 9.74 -11.62 -15.21
N THR A 96 9.23 -11.68 -16.44
CA THR A 96 9.57 -12.73 -17.40
C THR A 96 10.93 -12.44 -18.03
N THR A 97 11.88 -13.37 -17.94
CA THR A 97 13.15 -13.27 -18.67
C THR A 97 12.90 -13.52 -20.17
N PRO A 98 13.42 -12.68 -21.09
CA PRO A 98 13.34 -12.97 -22.52
C PRO A 98 14.10 -14.25 -22.87
N PRO A 99 13.64 -15.03 -23.87
CA PRO A 99 14.37 -16.20 -24.34
C PRO A 99 15.76 -15.79 -24.87
N PRO A 100 16.78 -16.67 -24.76
CA PRO A 100 18.09 -16.39 -25.33
C PRO A 100 17.96 -16.18 -26.84
N THR A 101 18.47 -15.05 -27.34
CA THR A 101 18.60 -14.80 -28.77
C THR A 101 19.61 -15.81 -29.34
N THR A 102 19.14 -16.77 -30.13
CA THR A 102 20.02 -17.59 -30.97
C THR A 102 20.69 -16.68 -32.00
N GLU A 103 22.01 -16.59 -31.94
CA GLU A 103 22.82 -15.92 -32.96
C GLU A 103 22.58 -16.60 -34.34
N PRO A 104 22.40 -15.83 -35.43
CA PRO A 104 22.30 -16.40 -36.77
C PRO A 104 23.56 -17.20 -37.12
N PRO A 105 23.45 -18.32 -37.85
CA PRO A 105 24.63 -19.03 -38.33
C PRO A 105 25.48 -18.10 -39.21
N SER A 106 26.79 -18.08 -38.96
CA SER A 106 27.76 -17.33 -39.76
C SER A 106 27.64 -17.72 -41.24
N PRO A 107 27.67 -16.75 -42.19
CA PRO A 107 27.64 -17.07 -43.61
C PRO A 107 28.87 -17.90 -44.01
N THR A 108 28.64 -18.95 -44.80
CA THR A 108 29.68 -19.76 -45.43
C THR A 108 30.54 -18.90 -46.36
N PRO A 109 31.89 -19.00 -46.33
CA PRO A 109 32.74 -18.26 -47.25
C PRO A 109 32.49 -18.68 -48.71
N THR A 110 32.29 -17.71 -49.60
CA THR A 110 32.12 -17.92 -51.04
C THR A 110 33.41 -18.47 -51.66
N PRO A 111 33.36 -19.54 -52.48
CA PRO A 111 34.54 -20.05 -53.17
C PRO A 111 35.11 -19.01 -54.15
N THR A 112 36.42 -18.77 -54.06
CA THR A 112 37.15 -17.85 -54.94
C THR A 112 37.43 -18.52 -56.29
N THR A 113 36.97 -17.92 -57.39
CA THR A 113 37.27 -18.35 -58.76
C THR A 113 38.75 -18.14 -59.08
N PRO A 114 39.48 -19.14 -59.60
CA PRO A 114 40.88 -18.98 -60.00
C PRO A 114 41.02 -18.01 -61.18
N ALA A 115 42.08 -17.20 -61.14
CA ALA A 115 42.42 -16.20 -62.15
C ALA A 115 42.76 -16.84 -63.51
N PRO A 116 42.45 -16.19 -64.64
CA PRO A 116 42.75 -16.70 -65.97
C PRO A 116 44.27 -16.69 -66.27
N THR A 117 44.73 -17.75 -66.94
CA THR A 117 46.12 -17.96 -67.39
C THR A 117 46.56 -16.90 -68.40
N PRO A 118 47.79 -16.33 -68.29
CA PRO A 118 48.30 -15.38 -69.27
C PRO A 118 48.59 -16.04 -70.64
N PRO A 119 48.50 -15.28 -71.75
CA PRO A 119 48.76 -15.79 -73.10
C PRO A 119 50.26 -16.08 -73.31
N PRO A 120 50.61 -17.02 -74.21
CA PRO A 120 51.99 -17.38 -74.50
C PRO A 120 52.73 -16.26 -75.25
N THR A 121 53.94 -15.94 -74.79
CA THR A 121 54.92 -15.08 -75.48
C THR A 121 55.57 -15.84 -76.64
N THR A 122 55.50 -15.28 -77.84
CA THR A 122 56.25 -15.73 -79.03
C THR A 122 57.61 -15.04 -79.12
N THR A 123 58.70 -15.79 -79.25
CA THR A 123 60.02 -15.29 -79.67
C THR A 123 60.34 -15.86 -81.07
N PRO A 124 60.66 -15.03 -82.07
CA PRO A 124 61.04 -15.48 -83.41
C PRO A 124 62.48 -16.06 -83.49
N PRO A 125 62.76 -16.97 -84.47
CA PRO A 125 64.03 -17.68 -84.65
C PRO A 125 65.20 -16.82 -85.19
N PRO A 126 66.47 -17.30 -85.08
CA PRO A 126 67.70 -16.54 -85.35
C PRO A 126 67.94 -16.16 -86.81
#